data_AF-W4L238-F1
#
_entry.id   AF-W4L238-F1
#
_cell.length_a   1.000
_cell.length_b   1.000
_cell.length_c   1.000
_cell.angle_alpha   90.00
_cell.angle_beta   90.00
_cell.angle_gamma   90.00
#
_symmetry.space_group_name_H-M   'P 1'
#
loop_
_entity.id
_entity.type
_entity.pdbx_description
1 polymer ?
#
loop_
_entity_poly.entity_id
_entity_poly.type
_entity_poly.pdbx_seq_one_letter_code
_entity_poly.pdbx_strand_id
1 'polypeptide(L)'
;MSLVSRSPAEAQLAELIEHFDHWRQTRTTRGEPIPEPLWEQAVSLTQVLPLSRVARRLRLNRQDLKKRCGQSRPPQSASPPAVPIPDFIEVKPETAWIASGMELDLERPDGTRLHIHYHEPQPPLAAV
;
A
#
# COMPACT_ATOMS: atom_id res chain seq x y z
N MET A 1 24.59 -12.92 -5.76
CA MET A 1 24.59 -11.52 -5.30
C MET A 1 23.47 -10.82 -6.04
N SER A 2 22.27 -10.76 -5.48
CA SER A 2 21.11 -10.14 -6.15
C SER A 2 21.13 -8.66 -5.81
N LEU A 3 21.40 -7.83 -6.82
CA LEU A 3 21.26 -6.38 -6.70
C LEU A 3 19.79 -6.11 -6.39
N VAL A 4 19.52 -5.66 -5.17
CA VAL A 4 18.26 -4.98 -4.86
C VAL A 4 18.24 -3.78 -5.79
N SER A 5 17.60 -3.92 -6.95
CA SER A 5 17.19 -2.81 -7.78
C SER A 5 16.27 -1.99 -6.91
N ARG A 6 16.85 -1.01 -6.21
CA ARG A 6 16.13 -0.06 -5.36
C ARG A 6 15.12 0.58 -6.29
N SER A 7 13.86 0.18 -6.17
CA SER A 7 12.79 0.74 -7.00
C SER A 7 12.83 2.26 -6.80
N PRO A 8 12.65 3.08 -7.85
CA PRO A 8 12.65 4.54 -7.72
C PRO A 8 11.69 5.02 -6.61
N ALA A 9 10.59 4.30 -6.39
CA ALA A 9 9.66 4.56 -5.29
C ALA A 9 10.27 4.33 -3.89
N GLU A 10 11.19 3.38 -3.73
CA GLU A 10 11.91 3.17 -2.47
C GLU A 10 12.97 4.24 -2.20
N ALA A 11 13.60 4.76 -3.25
CA ALA A 11 14.51 5.89 -3.12
C ALA A 11 13.76 7.17 -2.69
N GLN A 12 12.62 7.45 -3.33
CA GLN A 12 11.73 8.55 -2.95
C GLN A 12 11.17 8.41 -1.54
N LEU A 13 10.84 7.18 -1.11
CA LEU A 13 10.41 6.94 0.27
C LEU A 13 11.54 7.23 1.27
N ALA A 14 12.79 6.89 0.94
CA ALA A 14 13.94 7.18 1.80
C ALA A 14 14.18 8.69 1.94
N GLU A 15 14.13 9.44 0.84
CA GLU A 15 14.23 10.90 0.84
C GLU A 15 13.10 11.55 1.66
N LEU A 16 11.86 11.07 1.48
CA LEU A 16 10.73 11.59 2.24
C LEU A 16 10.86 11.32 3.75
N ILE A 17 11.45 10.20 4.16
CA ILE A 17 11.75 9.93 5.57
C ILE A 17 12.67 11.03 6.14
N GLU A 18 13.75 11.36 5.43
CA GLU A 18 14.68 12.42 5.84
C GLU A 18 13.97 13.78 5.95
N HIS A 19 13.09 14.13 5.01
CA HIS A 19 12.31 15.36 5.07
C HIS A 19 11.38 15.41 6.30
N PHE A 20 10.73 14.29 6.62
CA PHE A 20 9.88 14.20 7.81
C PHE A 20 10.70 14.28 9.11
N ASP A 21 11.89 13.69 9.15
CA ASP A 21 12.76 13.73 10.31
C ASP A 21 13.39 15.11 10.49
N HIS A 22 13.80 15.77 9.41
CA HIS A 22 14.24 17.16 9.44
C HIS A 22 13.15 18.08 9.99
N TRP A 23 11.92 17.98 9.48
CA TRP A 23 10.79 18.76 9.99
C TRP A 23 10.51 18.49 11.49
N ARG A 24 10.62 17.23 11.94
CA ARG A 24 10.45 16.89 13.37
C ARG A 24 11.52 17.47 14.27
N GLN A 25 12.72 17.71 13.74
CA GLN A 25 13.84 18.32 14.44
C GLN A 25 13.76 19.84 14.46
N THR A 26 13.27 20.46 13.37
CA THR A 26 13.19 21.91 13.23
C THR A 26 11.88 22.52 13.75
N ARG A 27 10.84 21.72 13.95
CA ARG A 27 9.56 22.19 14.51
C ARG A 27 9.74 22.79 15.91
N THR A 28 9.04 23.89 16.15
CA THR A 28 9.17 24.64 17.42
C THR A 28 8.35 23.99 18.54
N THR A 29 7.23 23.33 18.19
CA THR A 29 6.35 22.69 19.16
C THR A 29 6.03 21.25 18.79
N ARG A 30 5.82 20.40 19.80
CA ARG A 30 5.56 18.95 19.60
C ARG A 30 4.25 18.67 18.83
N GLY A 31 3.30 19.60 18.88
CA GLY A 31 1.97 19.50 18.26
C GLY A 31 1.83 20.26 16.94
N GLU A 32 2.93 20.76 16.37
CA GLU A 32 2.88 21.50 15.11
C GLU A 32 2.29 20.61 13.99
N PRO A 33 1.31 21.10 13.21
CA PRO A 33 0.71 20.33 12.14
C PRO A 33 1.75 20.05 11.05
N ILE A 34 1.69 18.85 10.47
CA ILE A 34 2.55 18.48 9.35
C ILE A 34 2.23 19.39 8.15
N PRO A 35 3.25 20.02 7.53
CA PRO A 35 3.10 20.82 6.33
C PRO A 35 2.39 20.07 5.20
N GLU A 36 1.47 20.75 4.51
CA GLU A 36 0.77 20.23 3.33
C GLU A 36 1.71 19.62 2.26
N PRO A 37 2.85 20.22 1.88
CA PRO A 37 3.73 19.63 0.87
C PRO A 37 4.28 18.24 1.26
N LEU A 38 4.47 17.98 2.57
CA LEU A 38 4.88 16.65 3.04
C LEU A 38 3.73 15.65 2.96
N TRP A 39 2.49 16.10 3.17
CA TRP A 39 1.30 15.27 2.96
C TRP A 39 1.11 14.91 1.50
N GLU A 40 1.22 15.86 0.58
CA GLU A 40 1.07 15.61 -0.87
C GLU A 40 2.08 14.57 -1.38
N GLN A 41 3.34 14.69 -0.96
CA GLN A 41 4.38 13.71 -1.30
C GLN A 41 4.07 12.32 -0.71
N ALA A 42 3.60 12.27 0.53
CA ALA A 42 3.20 11.01 1.15
C ALA A 42 2.01 10.36 0.42
N VAL A 43 0.99 11.14 0.03
CA VAL A 43 -0.17 10.67 -0.73
C VAL A 43 0.25 10.19 -2.12
N SER A 44 1.14 10.90 -2.81
CA SER A 44 1.70 10.48 -4.10
C SER A 44 2.37 9.09 -4.00
N LEU A 45 3.17 8.86 -2.96
CA LEU A 45 3.80 7.55 -2.73
C LEU A 45 2.80 6.43 -2.43
N THR A 46 1.62 6.74 -1.86
CA THR A 46 0.58 5.70 -1.66
C THR A 46 -0.03 5.18 -2.96
N GLN A 47 0.19 5.85 -4.10
CA GLN A 47 -0.24 5.36 -5.41
C GLN A 47 0.64 4.20 -5.90
N VAL A 48 1.89 4.14 -5.44
CA VAL A 48 2.89 3.14 -5.89
C VAL A 48 3.22 2.14 -4.79
N LEU A 49 3.14 2.54 -3.52
CA LEU A 49 3.47 1.72 -2.36
C LEU A 49 2.24 1.50 -1.47
N PRO A 50 2.15 0.34 -0.77
CA PRO A 50 1.05 0.10 0.16
C PRO A 50 0.95 1.18 1.24
N LEU A 51 -0.25 1.71 1.46
CA LEU A 51 -0.51 2.78 2.44
C LEU A 51 0.00 2.43 3.85
N SER A 52 -0.12 1.16 4.26
CA SER A 52 0.40 0.67 5.54
C SER A 52 1.93 0.78 5.65
N ARG A 53 2.64 0.54 4.55
CA ARG A 53 4.10 0.64 4.46
C ARG A 53 4.54 2.11 4.55
N VAL A 54 3.88 2.99 3.80
CA VAL A 54 4.14 4.44 3.82
C VAL A 54 3.88 5.02 5.22
N ALA A 55 2.70 4.74 5.80
CA ALA A 55 2.35 5.22 7.14
C ALA A 55 3.36 4.77 8.21
N ARG A 56 3.77 3.49 8.18
CA ARG A 56 4.72 2.95 9.16
C ARG A 56 6.11 3.56 9.02
N ARG A 57 6.59 3.72 7.79
CA ARG A 57 7.93 4.28 7.51
C ARG A 57 8.01 5.77 7.82
N LEU A 58 6.97 6.53 7.48
CA LEU A 58 6.88 7.95 7.78
C LEU A 58 6.41 8.23 9.22
N ARG A 59 6.15 7.21 10.05
CA ARG A 59 5.64 7.35 11.44
C ARG A 59 4.36 8.22 11.52
N LEU A 60 3.48 8.05 10.55
CA LEU A 60 2.19 8.74 10.45
C LEU A 60 1.05 7.86 10.95
N ASN A 61 -0.01 8.50 11.45
CA ASN A 61 -1.25 7.78 11.71
C ASN A 61 -1.87 7.34 10.38
N ARG A 62 -2.07 6.02 10.25
CA ARG A 62 -2.63 5.38 9.05
C ARG A 62 -4.00 5.95 8.69
N GLN A 63 -4.82 6.29 9.69
CA GLN A 63 -6.16 6.82 9.47
C GLN A 63 -6.12 8.23 8.86
N ASP A 64 -5.20 9.08 9.33
CA ASP A 64 -5.06 10.46 8.82
C ASP A 64 -4.52 10.46 7.40
N LEU A 65 -3.55 9.59 7.11
CA LEU A 65 -3.07 9.38 5.73
C LEU A 65 -4.20 8.90 4.81
N LYS A 66 -5.04 7.95 5.27
CA LYS A 66 -6.20 7.47 4.51
C LYS A 66 -7.21 8.58 4.21
N LYS A 67 -7.52 9.43 5.20
CA LYS A 67 -8.43 10.58 5.01
C LYS A 67 -7.90 11.53 3.95
N ARG A 68 -6.61 11.87 4.00
CA ARG A 68 -5.95 12.75 3.03
C ARG A 68 -5.91 12.14 1.63
N CYS A 69 -5.65 10.85 1.49
CA CYS A 69 -5.74 10.16 0.20
C CYS A 69 -7.15 10.23 -0.41
N GLY A 70 -8.19 10.17 0.42
CA GLY A 70 -9.58 10.32 -0.03
C GLY A 70 -9.97 11.75 -0.42
N GLN A 71 -9.28 12.76 0.13
CA GLN A 71 -9.49 14.19 -0.18
C GLN A 71 -8.72 14.65 -1.42
N SER A 72 -7.52 14.10 -1.65
CA SER A 72 -6.71 14.38 -2.85
C SER A 72 -7.18 13.62 -4.08
N ARG A 73 -8.09 12.64 -3.94
CA ARG A 73 -8.82 12.12 -5.09
C ARG A 73 -9.75 13.25 -5.54
N PRO A 74 -9.65 13.78 -6.78
CA PRO A 74 -10.63 14.73 -7.27
C PRO A 74 -12.02 14.16 -7.00
N PRO A 75 -13.03 14.98 -6.66
CA PRO A 75 -14.39 14.49 -6.58
C PRO A 75 -14.61 13.77 -7.90
N GLN A 76 -14.76 12.44 -7.84
CA GLN A 76 -15.31 11.75 -8.98
C GLN A 76 -16.65 12.42 -9.17
N SER A 77 -16.72 13.17 -10.25
CA SER A 77 -17.84 14.01 -10.64
C SER A 77 -19.14 13.29 -10.34
N ALA A 78 -20.09 14.05 -9.79
CA ALA A 78 -21.52 13.78 -9.69
C ALA A 78 -21.95 12.36 -10.10
N SER A 79 -22.63 11.66 -9.19
CA SER A 79 -23.50 10.53 -9.55
C SER A 79 -24.11 10.76 -10.93
N PRO A 80 -23.79 9.93 -11.93
CA PRO A 80 -24.62 9.88 -13.13
C PRO A 80 -26.05 9.58 -12.68
N PRO A 81 -27.09 10.03 -13.43
CA PRO A 81 -28.46 9.67 -13.13
C PRO A 81 -28.54 8.17 -12.90
N ALA A 82 -29.24 7.77 -11.82
CA ALA A 82 -29.33 6.40 -11.35
C ALA A 82 -29.61 5.46 -12.52
N VAL A 83 -28.54 4.87 -13.06
CA VAL A 83 -28.63 3.72 -13.93
C VAL A 83 -29.15 2.63 -13.01
N PRO A 84 -30.29 1.97 -13.31
CA PRO A 84 -30.78 0.89 -12.47
C PRO A 84 -29.64 -0.12 -12.34
N ILE A 85 -29.07 -0.20 -11.14
CA ILE A 85 -28.08 -1.20 -10.79
C ILE A 85 -28.86 -2.52 -10.87
N PRO A 86 -28.48 -3.47 -11.72
CA PRO A 86 -29.11 -4.77 -11.72
C PRO A 86 -29.03 -5.35 -10.31
N ASP A 87 -30.14 -5.86 -9.76
CA ASP A 87 -30.16 -6.56 -8.47
C ASP A 87 -29.17 -7.74 -8.43
N PHE A 88 -28.79 -8.24 -9.61
CA PHE A 88 -27.80 -9.29 -9.78
C PHE A 88 -26.92 -9.00 -10.99
N ILE A 89 -25.61 -8.95 -10.77
CA ILE A 89 -24.60 -8.93 -11.82
C ILE A 89 -23.80 -10.23 -11.67
N GLU A 90 -23.90 -11.12 -12.66
CA GLU A 90 -23.06 -12.31 -12.71
C GLU A 90 -21.63 -11.91 -13.06
N VAL A 91 -20.80 -11.75 -12.05
CA VAL A 91 -19.37 -11.53 -12.21
C VAL A 91 -18.74 -12.91 -12.42
N LYS A 92 -18.36 -13.24 -13.66
CA LYS A 92 -17.48 -14.38 -13.90
C LYS A 92 -16.22 -14.17 -13.06
N PRO A 93 -15.80 -15.11 -12.20
CA PRO A 93 -14.53 -14.98 -11.52
C PRO A 93 -13.47 -14.97 -12.62
N GLU A 94 -12.93 -13.80 -12.91
CA GLU A 94 -11.66 -13.71 -13.60
C GLU A 94 -10.70 -14.58 -12.80
N THR A 95 -10.04 -15.51 -13.48
CA THR A 95 -9.04 -16.45 -12.94
C THR A 95 -7.83 -15.74 -12.31
N ALA A 96 -7.95 -14.46 -11.97
CA ALA A 96 -6.89 -13.54 -11.61
C ALA A 96 -6.51 -13.57 -10.12
N TRP A 97 -7.13 -14.41 -9.30
CA TRP A 97 -6.62 -14.74 -7.96
C TRP A 97 -6.39 -16.23 -7.76
N ILE A 98 -5.92 -16.95 -8.79
CA ILE A 98 -5.10 -18.12 -8.46
C ILE A 98 -3.85 -17.54 -7.84
N ALA A 99 -3.77 -17.60 -6.51
CA ALA A 99 -2.52 -17.38 -5.80
C ALA A 99 -1.56 -18.46 -6.29
N SER A 100 -0.77 -18.15 -7.32
CA SER A 100 0.39 -18.95 -7.67
C SER A 100 1.16 -19.18 -6.38
N GLY A 101 1.36 -20.46 -6.04
CA GLY A 101 1.82 -20.90 -4.72
C GLY A 101 2.88 -19.96 -4.16
N MET A 102 2.65 -19.46 -2.95
CA MET A 102 3.56 -18.51 -2.33
C MET A 102 4.60 -19.28 -1.54
N GLU A 103 5.87 -19.03 -1.85
CA GLU A 103 7.01 -19.47 -1.05
C GLU A 103 7.62 -18.23 -0.37
N LEU A 104 7.79 -18.30 0.95
CA LEU A 104 8.40 -17.24 1.75
C LEU A 104 9.56 -17.82 2.57
N ASP A 105 10.77 -17.36 2.25
CA ASP A 105 11.96 -17.66 3.02
C ASP A 105 12.40 -16.43 3.83
N LEU A 106 12.56 -16.61 5.13
CA LEU A 106 12.99 -15.58 6.08
C LEU A 106 14.18 -16.11 6.88
N GLU A 107 15.30 -15.39 6.86
CA GLU A 107 16.47 -15.70 7.69
C GLU A 107 16.71 -14.58 8.70
N ARG A 108 16.88 -14.95 9.97
CA ARG A 108 17.29 -14.04 11.04
C ARG A 108 18.82 -13.94 11.09
N PRO A 109 19.38 -12.83 11.62
CA PRO A 109 20.83 -12.67 11.78
C PRO A 109 21.50 -13.72 12.68
N ASP A 110 20.71 -14.45 13.50
CA ASP A 110 21.15 -15.57 14.32
C ASP A 110 21.24 -16.91 13.55
N GLY A 111 20.93 -16.91 12.26
CA GLY A 111 20.93 -18.09 11.39
C GLY A 111 19.61 -18.88 11.40
N THR A 112 18.62 -18.47 12.19
CA THR A 112 17.30 -19.13 12.20
C THR A 112 16.55 -18.85 10.92
N ARG A 113 16.07 -19.90 10.24
CA ARG A 113 15.29 -19.80 9.00
C ARG A 113 13.83 -20.20 9.21
N LEU A 114 12.92 -19.47 8.58
CA LEU A 114 11.51 -19.80 8.46
C LEU A 114 11.18 -19.90 6.96
N HIS A 115 10.73 -21.08 6.54
CA HIS A 115 10.22 -21.33 5.19
C HIS A 115 8.71 -21.59 5.27
N ILE A 116 7.92 -20.86 4.49
CA ILE A 116 6.47 -21.05 4.38
C ILE A 116 6.15 -21.40 2.94
N HIS A 117 5.54 -22.57 2.74
CA HIS A 117 5.00 -23.00 1.45
C HIS A 117 3.48 -23.00 1.52
N TYR A 118 2.84 -22.29 0.60
CA TYR A 118 1.39 -22.33 0.41
C TYR A 118 1.06 -22.96 -0.95
N HIS A 119 0.41 -24.12 -0.90
CA HIS A 119 -0.20 -24.77 -2.05
C HIS A 119 -1.72 -24.61 -1.90
N GLU A 120 -2.38 -24.03 -2.90
CA GLU A 120 -3.85 -24.00 -2.95
C GLU A 120 -4.38 -25.36 -3.42
N PRO A 121 -5.30 -26.02 -2.69
CA PRO A 121 -5.91 -27.26 -3.15
C PRO A 121 -6.65 -27.01 -4.46
N GLN A 122 -6.23 -27.70 -5.52
CA GLN A 122 -6.90 -27.70 -6.82
C GLN A 122 -8.36 -28.12 -6.61
N PRO A 123 -9.36 -27.26 -6.90
CA PRO A 123 -10.75 -27.69 -6.79
C PRO A 123 -10.99 -28.84 -7.76
N PRO A 124 -11.72 -29.89 -7.36
CA PRO A 124 -11.98 -31.03 -8.24
C PRO A 124 -12.71 -30.56 -9.49
N LEU A 125 -12.19 -30.96 -10.66
CA LEU A 125 -12.86 -30.75 -11.94
C LEU A 125 -14.23 -31.44 -11.86
N ALA A 126 -15.31 -30.67 -11.71
CA ALA A 126 -16.65 -31.21 -11.89
C ALA A 126 -16.82 -31.51 -13.38
N ALA A 127 -16.68 -32.79 -13.74
CA ALA A 127 -17.18 -33.29 -15.01
C ALA A 127 -18.71 -33.38 -14.92
N VAL A 128 -19.42 -32.69 -15.83
CA VAL A 128 -20.67 -33.08 -16.51
C VAL A 128 -21.18 -31.88 -17.32
#